data_AF-A0A401PUJ2-F1
#
_entry.id   AF-A0A401PUJ2-F1
#
_cell.length_a   1.000
_cell.length_b   1.000
_cell.length_c   1.000
_cell.angle_alpha   90.00
_cell.angle_beta   90.00
_cell.angle_gamma   90.00
#
_symmetry.space_group_name_H-M   'P 1'
#
loop_
_entity.id
_entity.type
_entity.pdbx_description
1 polymer ?
#
loop_
_entity_poly.entity_id
_entity_poly.type
_entity_poly.pdbx_seq_one_letter_code
_entity_poly.pdbx_strand_id
1 'polypeptide(L)'
;MSYFVISPNFLELLMRNLGKSGLRVSCLGLGTWVTFGGQISDEVAEQLMTIAYEHGINLFDTAEVYAAGKAEVLLGNIIKKKAWR
;
A
#
# COMPACT_ATOMS: atom_id res chain seq x y z
N MET A 1 -10.71 -9.27 -1.78
CA MET A 1 -10.33 -7.85 -1.61
C MET A 1 -9.71 -7.71 -0.23
N SER A 2 -8.40 -7.50 -0.21
CA SER A 2 -7.59 -7.47 1.02
C SER A 2 -6.83 -6.13 1.06
N TYR A 3 -6.64 -5.59 2.26
CA TYR A 3 -5.93 -4.32 2.42
C TYR A 3 -4.93 -4.40 3.58
N PHE A 4 -3.83 -3.67 3.42
CA PHE A 4 -2.81 -3.50 4.46
C PHE A 4 -2.87 -2.07 5.01
N VAL A 5 -2.74 -1.93 6.33
CA VAL A 5 -2.63 -0.65 7.04
C VAL A 5 -1.23 -0.56 7.64
N ILE A 6 -0.41 0.42 7.22
CA ILE A 6 1.02 0.53 7.62
C ILE A 6 1.31 1.90 8.25
N SER A 7 1.85 2.00 9.46
CA SER A 7 1.97 3.29 10.15
C SER A 7 3.05 4.21 9.55
N PRO A 8 2.72 5.40 9.00
CA PRO A 8 3.72 6.30 8.43
C PRO A 8 4.43 7.14 9.49
N ASN A 9 5.60 7.68 9.15
CA ASN A 9 6.44 8.46 10.07
C ASN A 9 6.01 9.94 10.22
N PHE A 10 5.09 10.47 9.41
CA PHE A 10 4.68 11.88 9.42
C PHE A 10 3.15 12.06 9.24
N LEU A 11 2.60 13.18 9.75
CA LEU A 11 1.16 13.38 10.03
C LEU A 11 0.48 14.51 9.19
N GLU A 12 0.99 14.87 8.01
CA GLU A 12 0.34 15.92 7.19
C GLU A 12 -0.94 15.46 6.49
N LEU A 13 -1.08 14.16 6.22
CA LEU A 13 -2.23 13.61 5.50
C LEU A 13 -3.45 13.42 6.42
N LEU A 14 -4.64 13.81 5.93
CA LEU A 14 -5.88 13.65 6.69
C LEU A 14 -6.20 12.16 6.92
N MET A 15 -6.38 11.81 8.20
CA MET A 15 -6.69 10.46 8.64
C MET A 15 -8.19 10.31 9.00
N ARG A 16 -8.81 9.21 8.59
CA ARG A 16 -10.22 8.87 8.84
C ARG A 16 -10.35 7.56 9.61
N ASN A 17 -11.45 7.42 10.34
CA ASN A 17 -11.80 6.14 10.98
C ASN A 17 -12.38 5.19 9.93
N LEU A 18 -11.89 3.95 9.88
CA LEU A 18 -12.47 2.91 9.05
C LEU A 18 -13.72 2.34 9.74
N GLY A 19 -14.86 2.98 9.49
CA GLY A 19 -16.13 2.62 10.13
C GLY A 19 -16.02 2.63 11.67
N LYS A 20 -16.48 1.55 12.30
CA LYS A 20 -16.43 1.36 13.77
C LYS A 20 -15.27 0.47 14.23
N SER A 21 -14.29 0.19 13.37
CA SER A 21 -13.21 -0.77 13.65
C SER A 21 -12.13 -0.26 14.62
N GLY A 22 -12.06 1.05 14.83
CA GLY A 22 -10.94 1.68 15.56
C GLY A 22 -9.68 1.91 14.72
N LEU A 23 -9.62 1.40 13.48
CA LEU A 23 -8.50 1.64 12.57
C LEU A 23 -8.54 3.08 12.03
N ARG A 24 -7.36 3.73 12.04
CA ARG A 24 -7.12 5.04 11.40
C ARG A 24 -6.45 4.82 10.06
N VAL A 25 -7.12 5.20 8.98
CA VAL A 25 -6.60 5.08 7.62
C VAL A 25 -6.46 6.44 6.96
N SER A 26 -5.48 6.58 6.06
CA SER A 26 -5.33 7.76 5.22
C SER A 26 -6.57 7.96 4.36
N CYS A 27 -6.96 9.20 4.09
CA CYS A 27 -8.09 9.49 3.20
C CYS A 27 -7.80 9.19 1.72
N LEU A 28 -6.53 8.93 1.38
CA LEU A 28 -6.09 8.38 0.10
C LEU A 28 -5.50 6.98 0.34
N GLY A 29 -5.77 6.04 -0.56
CA GLY A 29 -5.16 4.72 -0.58
C GLY A 29 -4.46 4.44 -1.91
N LEU A 30 -3.48 3.54 -1.91
CA LEU A 30 -2.78 3.10 -3.11
C LEU A 30 -3.27 1.71 -3.53
N GLY A 31 -3.90 1.61 -4.70
CA GLY A 31 -4.32 0.33 -5.28
C GLY A 31 -3.28 -0.25 -6.24
N THR A 32 -3.14 -1.58 -6.23
CA THR A 32 -2.08 -2.30 -6.94
C THR A 32 -2.53 -3.03 -8.22
N TRP A 33 -3.84 -3.04 -8.53
CA TRP A 33 -4.47 -3.92 -9.52
C TRP A 33 -3.77 -4.04 -10.88
N VAL A 34 -3.67 -2.93 -11.62
CA VAL A 34 -3.13 -2.92 -13.00
C VAL A 34 -1.62 -2.70 -13.04
N THR A 35 -1.07 -2.09 -11.99
CA THR A 35 0.31 -1.61 -11.97
C THR A 35 1.26 -2.69 -11.48
N PHE A 36 1.03 -3.26 -10.30
CA PHE A 36 2.02 -4.09 -9.61
C PHE A 36 2.06 -5.50 -10.23
N GLY A 37 3.25 -5.93 -10.67
CA GLY A 37 3.43 -7.20 -11.38
C GLY A 37 2.85 -7.23 -12.80
N GLY A 38 2.52 -6.05 -13.36
CA GLY A 38 1.88 -5.89 -14.66
C GLY A 38 2.46 -4.72 -15.47
N GLN A 39 1.76 -3.57 -15.46
CA GLN A 39 2.04 -2.44 -16.36
C GLN A 39 3.32 -1.66 -16.04
N ILE A 40 3.87 -1.77 -14.84
CA ILE A 40 5.09 -1.08 -14.43
C ILE A 40 6.12 -2.08 -13.90
N SER A 41 7.39 -1.68 -13.91
CA SER A 41 8.45 -2.50 -13.34
C SER A 41 8.36 -2.56 -11.80
N ASP A 42 8.96 -3.59 -11.22
CA ASP A 42 9.01 -3.77 -9.77
C ASP A 42 9.72 -2.60 -9.07
N GLU A 43 10.73 -2.01 -9.71
CA GLU A 43 11.44 -0.83 -9.19
C GLU A 43 10.54 0.41 -9.15
N VAL A 44 9.72 0.62 -10.18
CA VAL A 44 8.77 1.73 -10.22
C VAL A 44 7.67 1.52 -9.18
N ALA A 45 7.19 0.28 -9.01
CA ALA A 45 6.23 -0.06 -7.97
C ALA A 45 6.78 0.21 -6.56
N GLU A 46 8.03 -0.17 -6.29
CA GLU A 46 8.71 0.14 -5.03
C GLU A 46 8.85 1.65 -4.80
N GLN A 47 9.22 2.41 -5.84
CA GLN A 47 9.32 3.87 -5.76
C GLN A 47 7.97 4.52 -5.44
N LEU A 48 6.91 4.13 -6.14
CA LEU A 48 5.55 4.65 -5.90
C LEU A 48 5.06 4.33 -4.50
N MET A 49 5.27 3.09 -4.03
CA MET A 49 4.89 2.68 -2.69
C MET A 49 5.68 3.45 -1.61
N THR A 50 6.98 3.69 -1.85
CA THR A 50 7.83 4.49 -0.96
C THR A 50 7.34 5.93 -0.87
N ILE A 51 7.07 6.57 -2.00
CA ILE A 51 6.53 7.94 -2.04
C ILE A 51 5.20 8.01 -1.30
N ALA A 52 4.28 7.08 -1.57
CA ALA A 52 2.99 7.03 -0.89
C ALA A 52 3.15 6.95 0.64
N TYR A 53 3.98 6.02 1.11
CA TYR A 53 4.25 5.82 2.54
C TYR A 53 4.87 7.05 3.20
N GLU A 54 5.88 7.66 2.56
CA GLU A 54 6.56 8.86 3.06
C GLU A 54 5.62 10.07 3.17
N HIS A 55 4.57 10.13 2.34
CA HIS A 55 3.54 11.17 2.37
C HIS A 55 2.32 10.80 3.24
N GLY A 56 2.42 9.78 4.09
CA GLY A 56 1.39 9.47 5.07
C GLY A 56 0.30 8.51 4.60
N ILE A 57 0.38 7.96 3.38
CA ILE A 57 -0.56 6.92 2.94
C ILE A 57 -0.24 5.64 3.71
N ASN A 58 -1.25 5.12 4.40
CA ASN A 58 -1.15 3.85 5.10
C ASN A 58 -2.03 2.75 4.55
N LEU A 59 -2.96 3.07 3.63
CA LEU A 59 -3.90 2.10 3.07
C LEU A 59 -3.42 1.62 1.70
N PHE A 60 -3.07 0.33 1.61
CA PHE A 60 -2.67 -0.33 0.36
C PHE A 60 -3.66 -1.44 -0.01
N ASP A 61 -4.27 -1.36 -1.19
CA ASP A 61 -5.26 -2.32 -1.70
C ASP A 61 -4.62 -3.36 -2.63
N THR A 62 -4.99 -4.62 -2.42
CA THR A 62 -4.57 -5.75 -3.25
C THR A 62 -5.63 -6.85 -3.31
N ALA A 63 -5.48 -7.79 -4.25
CA ALA A 63 -6.29 -9.01 -4.32
C ALA A 63 -5.51 -10.15 -4.95
N GLU A 64 -5.94 -11.37 -4.68
CA GLU A 64 -5.33 -12.62 -5.14
C GLU A 64 -5.30 -12.72 -6.68
N VAL A 65 -6.29 -12.12 -7.35
CA VAL A 65 -6.39 -12.12 -8.82
C VAL A 65 -5.50 -11.06 -9.47
N TYR A 66 -4.99 -10.08 -8.73
CA TYR A 66 -4.19 -8.99 -9.29
C TYR A 66 -2.85 -9.53 -9.81
N ALA A 67 -2.64 -9.40 -11.12
CA ALA A 67 -1.50 -9.98 -11.83
C ALA A 67 -1.25 -11.48 -11.50
N ALA A 68 -2.33 -12.25 -11.31
CA ALA A 68 -2.27 -13.65 -10.89
C ALA A 68 -1.43 -13.88 -9.61
N GLY A 69 -1.65 -13.03 -8.60
CA GLY A 69 -0.99 -13.09 -7.29
C GLY A 69 0.36 -12.36 -7.21
N LYS A 70 0.92 -11.90 -8.34
CA LYS A 70 2.22 -11.19 -8.34
C LYS A 70 2.16 -9.86 -7.58
N ALA A 71 1.02 -9.17 -7.60
CA ALA A 71 0.86 -7.91 -6.89
C ALA A 71 1.06 -8.07 -5.37
N GLU A 72 0.48 -9.13 -4.78
CA GLU A 72 0.64 -9.43 -3.35
C GLU A 72 2.07 -9.82 -3.00
N VAL A 73 2.73 -10.61 -3.85
CA VAL A 73 4.14 -11.00 -3.66
C VAL A 73 5.05 -9.77 -3.69
N LEU A 74 4.87 -8.89 -4.67
CA LEU A 74 5.66 -7.67 -4.79
C LEU A 74 5.43 -6.73 -3.60
N LEU A 75 4.17 -6.50 -3.22
CA LEU A 75 3.81 -5.69 -2.06
C LEU A 75 4.48 -6.22 -0.78
N GLY A 76 4.39 -7.53 -0.54
CA GLY A 76 5.01 -8.19 0.62
C GLY A 76 6.54 -8.08 0.62
N ASN A 77 7.17 -8.22 -0.55
CA ASN A 77 8.61 -8.05 -0.71
C ASN A 77 9.06 -6.62 -0.38
N ILE A 78 8.32 -5.60 -0.83
CA ILE A 78 8.62 -4.19 -0.55
C ILE A 78 8.47 -3.91 0.96
N ILE A 79 7.37 -4.34 1.59
CA ILE A 79 7.15 -4.15 3.04
C ILE A 79 8.30 -4.77 3.84
N LYS A 80 8.67 -6.01 3.50
CA LYS A 80 9.79 -6.71 4.16
C LYS A 80 11.12 -5.99 3.97
N LYS A 81 11.40 -5.52 2.75
CA LYS A 81 12.64 -4.80 2.40
C LYS A 81 12.75 -3.46 3.15
N LYS A 82 11.64 -2.74 3.28
CA LYS A 82 11.59 -1.41 3.93
C LYS A 82 11.44 -1.48 5.45
N ALA A 83 11.15 -2.66 6.00
CA ALA A 83 10.93 -2.91 7.42
C ALA A 83 9.82 -2.03 8.03
N TRP A 84 8.81 -1.68 7.24
CA TRP A 84 7.63 -0.96 7.73
C TRP A 84 6.74 -1.88 8.57
N ARG A 85 6.02 -1.31 9.54
CA ARG A 85 5.19 -2.04 10.52
C ARG A 85 3.81 -1.41 10.68
#